data_AF-A0A6P0RWU1-F1
#
_entry.id   AF-A0A6P0RWU1-F1
#
_cell.length_a   1.000
_cell.length_b   1.000
_cell.length_c   1.000
_cell.angle_alpha   90.00
_cell.angle_beta   90.00
_cell.angle_gamma   90.00
#
_symmetry.space_group_name_H-M   'P 1'
#
loop_
_entity.id
_entity.type
_entity.pdbx_description
1 polymer ?
#
loop_
_entity_poly.entity_id
_entity_poly.type
_entity_poly.pdbx_seq_one_letter_code
_entity_poly.pdbx_strand_id
1 'polypeptide(L)'
;MNVKVLSIKPSQEPNSHKVLLLIGGDRRIFKFTTEVNQVGGRQLQTTHGEQGFSDLFRFNQRVAMNVSTLVVKFYNQEAVELPTDVGNFVTPEEAVSKLKPFEDNPTPKTYNGSRENLMDKQQREEISQDVRQKAIGLVEKLPESLLDEAVKVLESLHINANSLE
;
A
#
# COMPACT_ATOMS: atom_id res chain seq x y z
N MET A 1 4.91 9.22 -21.01
CA MET A 1 3.97 8.96 -22.13
C MET A 1 2.53 9.05 -21.63
N ASN A 2 1.67 9.89 -22.21
CA ASN A 2 0.32 10.09 -21.71
C ASN A 2 -0.58 8.85 -21.88
N VAL A 3 -1.48 8.58 -20.93
CA VAL A 3 -2.42 7.46 -20.98
C VAL A 3 -3.85 7.96 -20.87
N LYS A 4 -4.71 7.51 -21.78
CA LYS A 4 -6.15 7.82 -21.78
C LYS A 4 -6.99 6.55 -21.85
N VAL A 5 -8.11 6.55 -21.15
CA VAL A 5 -9.20 5.59 -21.38
C VAL A 5 -10.09 6.16 -22.48
N LEU A 6 -10.22 5.44 -23.59
CA LEU A 6 -11.04 5.86 -24.73
C LEU A 6 -12.47 5.34 -24.64
N SER A 7 -12.65 4.10 -24.22
CA SER A 7 -13.98 3.49 -24.07
C SER A 7 -13.96 2.35 -23.06
N ILE A 8 -15.05 2.20 -22.31
CA ILE A 8 -15.34 1.02 -21.49
C ILE A 8 -16.62 0.41 -22.04
N LYS A 9 -16.60 -0.89 -22.35
CA LYS A 9 -17.76 -1.60 -22.91
C LYS A 9 -17.98 -2.92 -22.18
N PRO A 10 -19.23 -3.36 -21.98
CA PRO A 10 -19.51 -4.72 -21.51
C PRO A 10 -18.87 -5.75 -22.44
N SER A 11 -18.38 -6.85 -21.88
CA SER A 11 -17.96 -8.02 -22.64
C SER A 11 -19.10 -9.04 -22.74
N GLN A 12 -18.85 -10.17 -23.40
CA GLN A 12 -19.82 -11.28 -23.42
C GLN A 12 -19.90 -12.02 -22.07
N GLU A 13 -18.84 -11.93 -21.26
CA GLU A 13 -18.79 -12.58 -19.96
C GLU A 13 -19.44 -11.71 -18.87
N PRO A 14 -20.15 -12.32 -17.91
CA PRO A 14 -20.73 -11.60 -16.78
C PRO A 14 -19.68 -10.79 -16.01
N ASN A 15 -20.09 -9.62 -15.54
CA ASN A 15 -19.27 -8.70 -14.75
C ASN A 15 -17.91 -8.33 -15.37
N SER A 16 -17.76 -8.52 -16.69
CA SER A 16 -16.51 -8.31 -17.40
C SER A 16 -16.65 -7.18 -18.42
N HIS A 17 -15.61 -6.36 -18.52
CA HIS A 17 -15.58 -5.15 -19.36
C HIS A 17 -14.32 -5.12 -20.21
N LYS A 18 -14.46 -4.66 -21.46
CA LYS A 18 -13.35 -4.34 -22.33
C LYS A 18 -13.03 -2.85 -22.21
N VAL A 19 -11.79 -2.56 -21.85
CA VAL A 19 -11.27 -1.20 -21.67
C VAL A 19 -10.30 -0.91 -22.80
N LEU A 20 -10.59 0.09 -23.61
CA LEU A 20 -9.70 0.58 -24.66
C LEU A 20 -8.86 1.72 -24.11
N LEU A 21 -7.55 1.53 -24.08
CA LEU A 21 -6.56 2.53 -23.67
C LEU A 21 -5.81 3.09 -24.89
N LEU A 22 -5.44 4.36 -24.81
CA LEU A 22 -4.44 5.01 -25.65
C LEU A 22 -3.22 5.29 -24.79
N ILE A 23 -2.07 4.72 -25.13
CA ILE A 23 -0.81 4.86 -24.41
C ILE A 23 0.18 5.54 -25.35
N GLY A 24 0.38 6.84 -25.20
CA GLY A 24 1.12 7.68 -26.14
C GLY A 24 0.37 7.78 -27.48
N GLY A 25 0.66 6.84 -28.37
CA GLY A 25 -0.05 6.64 -29.65
C GLY A 25 -0.64 5.24 -29.82
N ASP A 26 -0.31 4.31 -28.94
CA ASP A 26 -0.67 2.90 -29.10
C ASP A 26 -2.02 2.60 -28.48
N ARG A 27 -2.91 1.98 -29.25
CA ARG A 27 -4.20 1.50 -28.77
C ARG A 27 -4.08 0.09 -28.24
N ARG A 28 -4.52 -0.14 -27.00
CA ARG A 28 -4.55 -1.47 -26.38
C ARG A 28 -5.88 -1.72 -25.72
N ILE A 29 -6.39 -2.95 -25.86
CA ILE A 29 -7.63 -3.37 -25.21
C ILE A 29 -7.23 -4.33 -24.09
N PHE A 30 -7.80 -4.10 -22.91
CA PHE A 30 -7.65 -4.99 -21.77
C PHE A 30 -9.02 -5.44 -21.27
N LYS A 31 -9.10 -6.67 -20.78
CA LYS A 31 -10.28 -7.16 -20.07
C LYS A 31 -10.14 -6.88 -18.57
N PHE A 32 -11.24 -6.44 -17.97
CA PHE A 32 -11.40 -6.28 -16.53
C PHE A 32 -12.58 -7.10 -16.05
N THR A 33 -12.44 -7.75 -14.91
CA THR A 33 -13.49 -8.54 -14.26
C THR A 33 -13.79 -7.95 -12.90
N THR A 34 -15.07 -7.85 -12.56
CA THR A 34 -15.53 -7.43 -11.24
C THR A 34 -16.20 -8.60 -10.52
N GLU A 35 -15.77 -8.86 -9.31
CA GLU A 35 -16.33 -9.88 -8.43
C GLU A 35 -16.94 -9.21 -7.20
N VAL A 36 -18.09 -9.68 -6.78
CA VAL A 36 -18.74 -9.24 -5.54
C VAL A 36 -18.79 -10.44 -4.63
N ASN A 37 -17.96 -10.42 -3.59
CA ASN A 37 -17.82 -11.50 -2.63
C ASN A 37 -18.41 -11.08 -1.29
N GLN A 38 -19.05 -12.02 -0.59
CA GLN A 38 -19.55 -11.79 0.76
C GLN A 38 -18.49 -12.21 1.78
N VAL A 39 -18.01 -11.26 2.58
CA VAL A 39 -17.04 -11.51 3.66
C VAL A 39 -17.69 -11.10 4.97
N GLY A 40 -18.08 -12.09 5.75
CA GLY A 40 -18.93 -11.90 6.93
C GLY A 40 -20.28 -11.28 6.55
N GLY A 41 -20.68 -10.22 7.25
CA GLY A 41 -21.91 -9.46 6.99
C GLY A 41 -21.78 -8.35 5.94
N ARG A 42 -20.66 -8.25 5.21
CA ARG A 42 -20.39 -7.17 4.25
C ARG A 42 -20.15 -7.73 2.85
N GLN A 43 -20.59 -6.98 1.83
CA GLN A 43 -20.23 -7.24 0.43
C GLN A 43 -18.95 -6.48 0.09
N LEU A 44 -17.97 -7.18 -0.46
CA LEU A 44 -16.72 -6.62 -0.95
C LEU A 44 -16.68 -6.78 -2.47
N GLN A 45 -16.47 -5.66 -3.16
CA GLN A 45 -16.30 -5.61 -4.60
C GLN A 45 -14.81 -5.54 -4.94
N THR A 46 -14.35 -6.47 -5.78
CA THR A 46 -12.98 -6.51 -6.29
C THR A 46 -13.00 -6.42 -7.81
N THR A 47 -12.35 -5.41 -8.38
CA THR A 47 -12.17 -5.26 -9.83
C THR A 47 -10.71 -5.47 -10.18
N HIS A 48 -10.41 -6.42 -11.06
CA HIS A 48 -9.06 -6.72 -11.50
C HIS A 48 -8.95 -6.74 -13.03
N GLY A 49 -7.82 -6.26 -13.55
CA GLY A 49 -7.47 -6.39 -14.95
C GLY A 49 -6.85 -7.76 -15.25
N GLU A 50 -6.91 -8.19 -16.50
CA GLU A 50 -6.20 -9.39 -16.96
C GLU A 50 -4.67 -9.26 -16.76
N GLN A 51 -3.96 -10.39 -16.75
CA GLN A 51 -2.53 -10.43 -16.44
C GLN A 51 -1.70 -9.44 -17.28
N GLY A 52 -1.98 -9.31 -18.57
CA GLY A 52 -1.26 -8.40 -19.46
C GLY A 52 -1.42 -6.92 -19.09
N PHE A 53 -2.53 -6.54 -18.44
CA PHE A 53 -2.69 -5.21 -17.88
C PHE A 53 -1.79 -5.02 -16.65
N SER A 54 -1.83 -5.97 -15.71
CA SER A 54 -1.01 -5.93 -14.50
C SER A 54 0.48 -5.90 -14.81
N ASP A 55 0.93 -6.69 -15.78
CA ASP A 55 2.33 -6.72 -16.21
C ASP A 55 2.77 -5.39 -16.82
N LEU A 56 1.93 -4.80 -17.68
CA LEU A 56 2.22 -3.52 -18.32
C LEU A 56 2.29 -2.37 -17.31
N PHE A 57 1.39 -2.36 -16.32
CA PHE A 57 1.29 -1.27 -15.35
C PHE A 57 1.93 -1.56 -13.98
N ARG A 58 2.72 -2.64 -13.85
CA ARG A 58 3.38 -3.03 -12.59
C ARG A 58 4.13 -1.89 -11.89
N PHE A 59 4.82 -1.05 -12.67
CA PHE A 59 5.57 0.12 -12.19
C PHE A 59 4.79 1.45 -12.32
N ASN A 60 3.59 1.40 -12.89
CA ASN A 60 2.72 2.53 -13.19
C ASN A 60 1.40 2.42 -12.40
N GLN A 61 1.51 2.02 -11.12
CA GLN A 61 0.36 1.66 -10.28
C GLN A 61 -0.67 2.78 -10.15
N ARG A 62 -0.25 4.05 -10.15
CA ARG A 62 -1.18 5.19 -10.13
C ARG A 62 -2.07 5.22 -11.36
N VAL A 63 -1.51 4.94 -12.54
CA VAL A 63 -2.30 4.85 -13.78
C VAL A 63 -3.20 3.63 -13.72
N ALA A 64 -2.69 2.49 -13.23
CA ALA A 64 -3.50 1.28 -13.05
C ALA A 64 -4.73 1.54 -12.17
N MET A 65 -4.52 2.18 -11.02
CA MET A 65 -5.57 2.53 -10.07
C MET A 65 -6.62 3.45 -10.69
N ASN A 66 -6.19 4.50 -11.40
CA ASN A 66 -7.09 5.43 -12.08
C ASN A 66 -7.96 4.72 -13.13
N VAL A 67 -7.39 3.80 -13.91
CA VAL A 67 -8.14 2.99 -14.87
C VAL A 67 -9.16 2.10 -14.14
N SER A 68 -8.72 1.37 -13.10
CA SER A 68 -9.60 0.52 -12.30
C SER A 68 -10.76 1.29 -11.66
N THR A 69 -10.52 2.52 -11.16
CA THR A 69 -11.57 3.38 -10.64
C THR A 69 -12.63 3.70 -11.69
N LEU A 70 -12.24 3.98 -12.93
CA LEU A 70 -13.21 4.23 -14.02
C LEU A 70 -14.03 2.98 -14.36
N VAL A 71 -13.42 1.79 -14.29
CA VAL A 71 -14.12 0.51 -14.50
C VAL A 71 -15.11 0.24 -13.37
N VAL A 72 -14.74 0.50 -12.12
CA VAL A 72 -15.62 0.36 -10.95
C VAL A 72 -16.83 1.28 -11.09
N LYS A 73 -16.62 2.55 -11.44
CA LYS A 73 -17.70 3.50 -11.69
C LYS A 73 -18.63 3.02 -12.80
N PHE A 74 -18.06 2.55 -13.91
CA PHE A 74 -18.84 2.01 -15.01
C PHE A 74 -19.68 0.80 -14.59
N TYR A 75 -19.11 -0.13 -13.81
CA TYR A 75 -19.83 -1.30 -13.29
C TYR A 75 -20.99 -0.90 -12.39
N ASN A 76 -20.79 0.11 -11.54
CA ASN A 76 -21.80 0.65 -10.63
C ASN A 76 -22.85 1.54 -11.32
N GLN A 77 -22.83 1.63 -12.66
CA GLN A 77 -23.72 2.49 -13.45
C GLN A 77 -23.58 3.98 -13.11
N GLU A 78 -22.42 4.38 -12.58
CA GLU A 78 -22.09 5.77 -12.36
C GLU A 78 -21.70 6.44 -13.69
N ALA A 79 -21.88 7.77 -13.77
CA ALA A 79 -21.48 8.53 -14.95
C ALA A 79 -19.95 8.49 -15.13
N VAL A 80 -19.50 8.07 -16.32
CA VAL A 80 -18.09 8.07 -16.72
C VAL A 80 -17.94 8.89 -17.98
N GLU A 81 -17.23 10.01 -17.89
CA GLU A 81 -16.88 10.83 -19.06
C GLU A 81 -15.72 10.18 -19.80
N LEU A 82 -15.87 9.95 -21.11
CA LEU A 82 -14.84 9.36 -21.96
C LEU A 82 -14.73 10.15 -23.28
N PRO A 83 -13.52 10.34 -23.83
CA PRO A 83 -12.23 9.85 -23.34
C PRO A 83 -11.71 10.61 -22.11
N THR A 84 -11.04 9.91 -21.19
CA THR A 84 -10.50 10.51 -19.94
C THR A 84 -9.00 10.24 -19.79
N ASP A 85 -8.28 11.26 -19.33
CA ASP A 85 -6.87 11.18 -18.95
C ASP A 85 -6.69 10.45 -17.63
N VAL A 86 -5.78 9.47 -17.59
CA VAL A 86 -5.51 8.66 -16.39
C VAL A 86 -4.05 8.80 -15.90
N GLY A 87 -3.30 9.75 -16.48
CA GLY A 87 -1.94 10.08 -16.08
C GLY A 87 -0.88 9.67 -17.12
N ASN A 88 0.35 9.54 -16.65
CA ASN A 88 1.52 9.30 -17.49
C ASN A 88 2.13 7.93 -17.20
N PHE A 89 2.32 7.15 -18.25
CA PHE A 89 3.16 5.96 -18.30
C PHE A 89 4.62 6.37 -18.30
N VAL A 90 5.36 5.92 -17.30
CA VAL A 90 6.81 6.07 -17.16
C VAL A 90 7.49 4.74 -17.44
N THR A 91 8.76 4.78 -17.87
CA THR A 91 9.53 3.55 -18.02
C THR A 91 9.84 2.95 -16.65
N PRO A 92 10.17 1.65 -16.56
CA PRO A 92 10.58 1.04 -15.29
C PRO A 92 11.73 1.80 -14.61
N GLU A 93 12.71 2.26 -15.35
CA GLU A 93 13.87 3.02 -14.84
C GLU A 93 13.44 4.37 -14.27
N GLU A 94 12.54 5.07 -14.96
CA GLU A 94 11.94 6.31 -14.49
C GLU A 94 11.04 6.11 -13.27
N ALA A 95 10.31 4.98 -13.21
CA ALA A 95 9.48 4.65 -12.06
C ALA A 95 10.34 4.38 -10.83
N VAL A 96 11.40 3.57 -10.99
CA VAL A 96 12.34 3.21 -9.93
C VAL A 96 13.11 4.44 -9.44
N SER A 97 13.52 5.35 -10.32
CA SER A 97 14.21 6.59 -9.90
C SER A 97 13.30 7.57 -9.13
N LYS A 98 11.98 7.44 -9.25
CA LYS A 98 10.98 8.21 -8.50
C LYS A 98 10.50 7.52 -7.23
N LEU A 99 10.79 6.23 -7.07
CA LEU A 99 10.65 5.60 -5.76
C LEU A 99 11.60 6.36 -4.85
N LYS A 100 11.05 6.97 -3.80
CA LYS A 100 11.89 7.43 -2.71
C LYS A 100 12.71 6.22 -2.29
N PRO A 101 14.05 6.34 -2.16
CA PRO A 101 14.77 5.41 -1.31
C PRO A 101 13.96 5.29 -0.02
N PHE A 102 13.91 4.10 0.57
CA PHE A 102 13.59 4.04 1.99
C PHE A 102 14.63 4.94 2.66
N GLU A 103 14.27 6.19 2.94
CA GLU A 103 15.06 7.04 3.80
C GLU A 103 15.04 6.30 5.12
N ASP A 104 16.16 5.70 5.50
CA ASP A 104 16.42 5.42 6.91
C ASP A 104 16.15 6.74 7.63
N ASN A 105 15.04 6.77 8.37
CA ASN A 105 14.39 7.96 8.92
C ASN A 105 15.38 9.13 9.12
N PRO A 106 15.23 10.27 8.43
CA PRO A 106 15.88 11.47 8.88
C PRO A 106 15.21 11.83 10.20
N THR A 107 15.98 11.73 11.28
CA THR A 107 15.60 12.16 12.63
C THR A 107 14.72 13.40 12.57
N PRO A 108 13.52 13.39 13.19
CA PRO A 108 12.51 14.41 12.94
C PRO A 108 13.00 15.78 13.41
N LYS A 109 13.21 16.70 12.46
CA LYS A 109 13.25 18.14 12.72
C LYS A 109 11.81 18.66 12.71
N THR A 110 11.29 18.85 13.92
CA THR A 110 10.45 19.97 14.34
C THR A 110 9.32 20.40 13.39
N TYR A 111 8.14 19.81 13.57
CA TYR A 111 6.88 20.47 13.22
C TYR A 111 6.52 21.45 14.36
N ASN A 112 6.37 22.73 14.03
CA ASN A 112 5.88 23.74 14.96
C ASN A 112 4.38 23.50 15.23
N GLY A 113 4.08 22.97 16.41
CA GLY A 113 2.71 22.81 16.89
C GLY A 113 2.72 22.39 18.35
N SER A 114 2.47 23.36 19.23
CA SER A 114 2.07 23.19 20.63
C SER A 114 3.17 22.74 21.62
N ARG A 115 3.61 23.74 22.40
CA ARG A 115 4.34 23.57 23.68
C ARG A 115 3.57 22.63 24.60
N GLU A 116 4.13 21.47 24.89
CA GLU A 116 4.26 20.94 26.26
C GLU A 116 5.12 19.65 26.24
N ASN A 117 6.20 19.68 27.02
CA ASN A 117 7.05 18.55 27.41
C ASN A 117 7.98 17.93 26.33
N LEU A 118 8.93 18.73 25.85
CA LEU A 118 10.12 18.21 25.18
C LEU A 118 11.19 17.86 26.23
N MET A 119 11.26 16.59 26.65
CA MET A 119 12.53 16.05 27.16
C MET A 119 13.51 15.98 26.00
N ASP A 120 14.71 16.51 26.19
CA ASP A 120 15.75 16.56 25.17
C ASP A 120 16.11 15.15 24.68
N LYS A 121 16.44 15.05 23.39
CA LYS A 121 16.72 13.79 22.70
C LYS A 121 17.86 13.00 23.35
N GLN A 122 18.84 13.69 23.94
CA GLN A 122 19.90 13.09 24.76
C GLN A 122 19.35 12.44 26.04
N GLN A 123 18.41 13.08 26.74
CA GLN A 123 17.76 12.47 27.91
C GLN A 123 16.95 11.24 27.53
N ARG A 124 16.27 11.22 26.37
CA ARG A 124 15.55 10.03 25.91
C ARG A 124 16.47 8.87 25.55
N GLU A 125 17.62 9.14 24.93
CA GLU A 125 18.62 8.13 24.61
C GLU A 125 19.32 7.60 25.88
N GLU A 126 19.63 8.49 26.84
CA GLU A 126 20.16 8.09 28.15
C GLU A 126 19.15 7.27 28.96
N ILE A 127 17.87 7.67 29.00
CA ILE A 127 16.80 6.89 29.65
C ILE A 127 16.63 5.55 28.95
N SER A 128 16.67 5.50 27.61
CA SER A 128 16.58 4.26 26.84
C SER A 128 17.76 3.31 27.11
N GLN A 129 18.97 3.84 27.21
CA GLN A 129 20.16 3.05 27.54
C GLN A 129 20.15 2.56 28.99
N ASP A 130 19.76 3.40 29.95
CA ASP A 130 19.65 3.01 31.37
C ASP A 130 18.55 1.95 31.58
N VAL A 131 17.39 2.12 30.93
CA VAL A 131 16.31 1.14 30.94
C VAL A 131 16.76 -0.18 30.31
N ARG A 132 17.49 -0.13 29.19
CA ARG A 132 18.04 -1.33 28.54
C ARG A 132 19.05 -2.05 29.41
N GLN A 133 19.96 -1.32 30.06
CA GLN A 133 20.95 -1.92 30.96
C GLN A 133 20.30 -2.53 32.21
N LYS A 134 19.29 -1.86 32.79
CA LYS A 134 18.50 -2.42 33.89
C LYS A 134 17.73 -3.68 33.47
N ALA A 135 17.14 -3.68 32.27
CA ALA A 135 16.44 -4.85 31.75
C ALA A 135 17.39 -6.04 31.57
N ILE A 136 18.59 -5.82 31.02
CA ILE A 136 19.61 -6.87 30.89
C ILE A 136 20.03 -7.41 32.26
N GLY A 137 20.32 -6.53 33.22
CA GLY A 137 20.70 -6.95 34.57
C GLY A 137 19.59 -7.66 35.35
N LEU A 138 18.31 -7.45 35.01
CA LEU A 138 17.20 -8.21 35.56
C LEU A 138 17.11 -9.61 34.95
N VAL A 139 17.31 -9.73 33.63
CA VAL A 139 17.32 -11.02 32.93
C VAL A 139 18.47 -11.92 33.39
N GLU A 140 19.66 -11.36 33.60
CA GLU A 140 20.81 -12.13 34.12
C GLU A 140 20.62 -12.65 35.54
N LYS A 141 19.72 -12.03 36.33
CA LYS A 141 19.40 -12.45 37.69
C LYS A 141 18.24 -13.44 37.76
N LEU A 142 17.58 -13.72 36.64
CA LEU A 142 16.50 -14.70 36.61
C LEU A 142 17.08 -16.13 36.67
N PRO A 143 16.50 -17.03 37.47
CA PRO A 143 16.88 -18.44 37.44
C PRO A 143 16.54 -19.03 36.06
N GLU A 144 17.44 -19.87 35.52
CA GLU A 144 17.36 -20.39 34.15
C GLU A 144 16.01 -21.06 33.82
N SER A 145 15.35 -21.64 34.83
CA SER A 145 14.03 -22.26 34.69
C SER A 145 12.90 -21.30 34.30
N LEU A 146 13.10 -19.98 34.43
CA LEU A 146 12.12 -18.95 34.08
C LEU A 146 12.46 -18.18 32.79
N LEU A 147 13.64 -18.43 32.21
CA LEU A 147 14.05 -17.76 30.97
C LEU A 147 13.20 -18.19 29.78
N ASP A 148 12.86 -19.48 29.69
CA ASP A 148 12.02 -20.02 28.60
C ASP A 148 10.60 -19.43 28.58
N GLU A 149 10.05 -19.14 29.76
CA GLU A 149 8.72 -18.52 29.87
C GLU A 149 8.77 -17.03 29.53
N ALA A 150 9.84 -16.33 29.93
CA ALA A 150 10.06 -14.93 29.58
C ALA A 150 10.25 -14.74 28.05
N VAL A 151 10.94 -15.66 27.37
CA VAL A 151 11.10 -15.65 25.91
C VAL A 151 9.73 -15.79 25.22
N LYS A 152 8.89 -16.74 25.65
CA LYS A 152 7.53 -16.90 25.10
C LYS A 152 6.67 -15.65 25.23
N VAL A 153 6.76 -14.94 26.36
CA VAL A 153 6.02 -13.69 26.56
C VAL A 153 6.52 -12.62 25.60
N LEU A 154 7.83 -12.47 25.42
CA LEU A 154 8.40 -11.51 24.46
C LEU A 154 8.00 -11.82 23.02
N GLU A 155 8.00 -13.09 22.61
CA GLU A 155 7.52 -13.51 21.30
C GLU A 155 6.03 -13.19 21.11
N SER A 156 5.21 -13.36 22.15
CA SER A 156 3.77 -13.05 22.09
C SER A 156 3.49 -11.55 21.89
N LEU A 157 4.35 -10.69 22.46
CA LEU A 157 4.25 -9.24 22.27
C LEU A 157 4.69 -8.84 20.86
N HIS A 158 5.64 -9.56 20.25
CA HIS A 158 6.10 -9.30 18.89
C HIS A 158 5.03 -9.62 17.83
N ILE A 159 4.22 -10.66 18.07
CA ILE A 159 3.12 -11.06 17.15
C ILE A 159 1.99 -10.01 17.15
N ASN A 160 1.69 -9.38 18.29
CA ASN A 160 0.64 -8.36 18.39
C ASN A 160 0.99 -7.01 17.72
N ALA A 161 2.26 -6.76 17.38
CA ALA A 161 2.65 -5.58 16.63
C ALA A 161 2.42 -5.73 15.11
N ASN A 162 2.39 -6.96 14.60
CA ASN A 162 2.19 -7.29 13.18
C ASN A 162 0.74 -7.69 12.83
N SER A 163 -0.17 -7.69 13.81
CA SER A 163 -1.62 -7.98 13.60
C SER A 163 -2.51 -6.73 13.63
N LEU A 164 -1.89 -5.54 13.60
CA LEU A 164 -2.55 -4.25 13.41
C LEU A 164 -2.14 -3.66 12.05
N GLU A 165 -2.43 -4.39 10.97
CA GLU A 165 -2.67 -3.83 9.63
C GLU A 165 -3.93 -4.47 9.03
#